data_AF-A0A9N7Y3H6-F1
#
_entry.id   AF-A0A9N7Y3H6-F1
#
_cell.length_a   1.000
_cell.length_b   1.000
_cell.length_c   1.000
_cell.angle_alpha   90.00
_cell.angle_beta   90.00
_cell.angle_gamma   90.00
#
_symmetry.space_group_name_H-M   'P 1'
#
loop_
_entity.id
_entity.type
_entity.pdbx_description
1 polymer ?
#
loop_
_entity_poly.entity_id
_entity_poly.type
_entity_poly.pdbx_seq_one_letter_code
_entity_poly.pdbx_strand_id
1 'polypeptide(L)'
;MLLSPLWAVLFFIMLFCLGLSSMFGNIEGVLVPLEDLGVFPKSWPKESITGLTCALCCLVGLIFIQGSGNYWLALFDTYGGSIPLLVVAFCKMFSVVYIYGIDR
;
A
#
# COMPACT_ATOMS: atom_id res chain seq x y z
N MET A 1 -22.25 10.03 -27.08
CA MET A 1 -22.73 8.63 -27.02
C MET A 1 -24.08 8.64 -26.32
N LEU A 2 -25.15 8.03 -26.86
CA LEU A 2 -26.51 8.15 -26.26
C LEU A 2 -26.63 7.57 -24.82
N LEU A 3 -25.63 6.81 -24.35
CA LEU A 3 -25.50 6.29 -22.98
C LEU A 3 -24.29 6.90 -22.22
N SER A 4 -23.90 8.15 -22.49
CA SER A 4 -22.79 8.84 -21.81
C SER A 4 -22.75 8.65 -20.28
N PRO A 5 -23.86 8.82 -19.53
CA PRO A 5 -23.81 8.71 -18.07
C PRO A 5 -23.62 7.26 -17.59
N LEU A 6 -24.23 6.28 -18.28
CA LEU A 6 -24.06 4.86 -17.93
C LEU A 6 -22.61 4.41 -18.13
N TRP A 7 -21.96 4.86 -19.21
CA TRP A 7 -20.58 4.48 -19.46
C TRP A 7 -19.60 5.12 -18.45
N ALA A 8 -19.85 6.39 -18.07
CA ALA A 8 -19.05 7.06 -17.04
C ALA A 8 -19.13 6.32 -15.68
N VAL A 9 -20.33 5.91 -15.26
CA VAL A 9 -20.53 5.19 -13.98
C VAL A 9 -19.79 3.85 -13.98
N LEU A 10 -19.92 3.06 -15.04
CA LEU A 10 -19.22 1.78 -15.19
C LEU A 10 -17.69 1.95 -15.13
N PHE A 11 -17.16 2.99 -15.76
CA PHE A 11 -15.73 3.28 -15.74
C PHE A 11 -15.23 3.66 -14.34
N PHE A 12 -15.94 4.53 -13.62
CA PHE A 12 -15.56 4.91 -12.26
C PHE A 12 -15.69 3.75 -11.27
N ILE A 13 -16.72 2.91 -11.39
CA ILE A 13 -16.86 1.70 -10.55
C ILE A 13 -15.69 0.75 -10.78
N MET A 14 -15.25 0.56 -12.03
CA MET A 14 -14.08 -0.27 -12.34
C MET A 14 -12.82 0.28 -11.67
N LEU A 15 -12.54 1.59 -11.82
CA LEU A 15 -11.39 2.22 -11.18
C LEU A 15 -11.45 2.14 -9.64
N PHE A 16 -12.64 2.30 -9.07
CA PHE A 16 -12.86 2.18 -7.63
C PHE A 16 -12.58 0.75 -7.15
N CYS A 17 -13.12 -0.27 -7.81
CA CYS A 17 -12.88 -1.67 -7.46
C CYS A 17 -11.39 -2.06 -7.60
N LEU A 18 -10.71 -1.59 -8.66
CA LEU A 18 -9.26 -1.80 -8.83
C LEU A 18 -8.46 -1.17 -7.69
N GLY A 19 -8.79 0.07 -7.33
CA GLY A 19 -8.18 0.76 -6.20
C GLY A 19 -8.41 0.02 -4.88
N LEU A 20 -9.65 -0.37 -4.59
CA LEU A 20 -9.99 -1.12 -3.38
C LEU A 20 -9.22 -2.43 -3.26
N SER A 21 -9.19 -3.24 -4.33
CA SER A 21 -8.49 -4.52 -4.33
C SER A 21 -7.00 -4.37 -4.05
N SER A 22 -6.34 -3.36 -4.63
CA SER A 22 -4.93 -3.09 -4.37
C SER A 22 -4.68 -2.64 -2.93
N MET A 23 -5.58 -1.81 -2.37
CA MET A 23 -5.45 -1.31 -1.00
C MET A 23 -5.62 -2.42 0.04
N PHE A 24 -6.49 -3.41 -0.20
CA PHE A 24 -6.60 -4.59 0.67
C PHE A 24 -5.26 -5.33 0.80
N GLY A 25 -4.62 -5.63 -0.34
CA GLY A 25 -3.31 -6.29 -0.33
C GLY A 25 -2.21 -5.46 0.35
N ASN A 26 -2.24 -4.13 0.18
CA ASN A 26 -1.28 -3.25 0.84
C ASN A 26 -1.48 -3.20 2.36
N ILE A 27 -2.73 -3.15 2.83
CA ILE A 27 -3.04 -3.17 4.26
C ILE A 27 -2.62 -4.50 4.90
N GLU A 28 -2.94 -5.64 4.27
CA GLU A 28 -2.51 -6.95 4.77
C GLU A 28 -0.97 -7.06 4.80
N GLY A 29 -0.28 -6.56 3.77
CA GLY A 29 1.18 -6.54 3.70
C GLY A 29 1.86 -5.69 4.78
N VAL A 30 1.16 -4.68 5.32
CA VAL A 30 1.64 -3.84 6.43
C VAL A 30 1.24 -4.43 7.79
N LEU A 31 0.02 -4.95 7.92
CA LEU A 31 -0.49 -5.47 9.21
C LEU A 31 0.25 -6.73 9.66
N VAL A 32 0.50 -7.68 8.75
CA VAL A 32 1.15 -8.96 9.08
C VAL A 32 2.54 -8.77 9.73
N PRO A 33 3.50 -8.02 9.13
CA PRO A 33 4.80 -7.80 9.78
C PRO A 33 4.69 -7.00 11.07
N LEU A 34 3.68 -6.15 11.20
CA LEU A 34 3.47 -5.31 12.38
C LEU A 34 2.91 -6.13 13.57
N GLU A 35 2.05 -7.12 13.28
CA GLU A 35 1.64 -8.14 14.25
C GLU A 35 2.79 -9.09 14.62
N ASP A 36 3.63 -9.49 13.65
CA ASP A 36 4.75 -10.41 13.86
C ASP A 36 5.89 -9.80 14.72
N LEU A 37 6.19 -8.51 14.54
CA LEU A 37 7.18 -7.81 15.37
C LEU A 37 6.73 -7.60 16.83
N GLY A 38 5.46 -7.86 17.18
CA GLY A 38 4.95 -7.74 18.55
C GLY A 38 5.03 -6.31 19.13
N VAL A 39 5.03 -5.28 18.27
CA VAL A 39 5.15 -3.86 18.69
C VAL A 39 3.99 -3.43 19.59
N PHE A 40 2.83 -4.09 19.46
CA PHE A 40 1.67 -3.86 20.31
C PHE A 40 1.47 -5.01 21.30
N PRO A 41 1.12 -4.72 22.58
CA PRO A 41 0.86 -5.76 23.56
C PRO A 41 -0.30 -6.64 23.09
N LYS A 42 -0.13 -7.96 23.18
CA LYS A 42 -1.08 -9.02 22.78
C LYS A 42 -2.51 -8.89 23.36
N SER A 43 -2.72 -7.93 24.26
CA SER A 43 -4.00 -7.57 24.86
C SER A 43 -4.86 -6.64 24.00
N TRP A 44 -4.32 -6.06 22.92
CA TRP A 44 -5.09 -5.18 22.03
C TRP A 44 -5.83 -5.99 20.96
N PRO A 45 -7.11 -5.71 20.69
CA PRO A 45 -7.86 -6.38 19.65
C PRO A 45 -7.31 -5.99 18.28
N LYS A 46 -7.25 -6.97 17.35
CA LYS A 46 -6.76 -6.77 15.98
C LYS A 46 -7.47 -5.62 15.26
N GLU A 47 -8.76 -5.45 15.53
CA GLU A 47 -9.60 -4.36 15.00
C GLU A 47 -9.07 -2.97 15.38
N SER A 48 -8.50 -2.81 16.57
CA SER A 48 -7.96 -1.54 17.03
C SER A 48 -6.63 -1.19 16.33
N ILE A 49 -5.81 -2.20 16.01
CA ILE A 49 -4.54 -2.01 15.27
C ILE A 49 -4.84 -1.59 13.83
N THR A 50 -5.81 -2.24 13.18
CA THR A 50 -6.26 -1.86 11.83
C THR A 50 -6.85 -0.46 11.82
N GLY A 51 -7.67 -0.12 12.81
CA GLY A 51 -8.24 1.22 12.96
C GLY A 51 -7.19 2.31 13.15
N LEU A 52 -6.18 2.06 14.00
CA LEU A 52 -5.06 2.99 14.22
C LEU A 52 -4.23 3.17 12.94
N THR A 53 -3.90 2.07 12.27
CA THR A 53 -3.14 2.11 10.99
C THR A 53 -3.89 2.92 9.94
N CYS A 54 -5.20 2.71 9.80
CA CYS A 54 -6.04 3.48 8.89
C CYS A 54 -6.08 4.98 9.25
N ALA A 55 -6.22 5.31 10.54
CA ALA A 55 -6.21 6.68 11.02
C ALA A 55 -4.87 7.39 10.73
N LEU A 56 -3.74 6.71 10.97
CA LEU A 56 -2.42 7.22 10.63
C LEU A 56 -2.26 7.46 9.13
N CYS A 57 -2.69 6.50 8.30
CA CYS A 57 -2.70 6.66 6.84
C CYS A 57 -3.57 7.85 6.40
N CYS A 58 -4.71 8.08 7.03
CA CYS A 58 -5.58 9.22 6.76
C CYS A 58 -4.90 10.55 7.09
N LEU A 59 -4.22 10.64 8.25
CA LEU A 59 -3.48 11.84 8.66
C LEU A 59 -2.33 12.17 7.70
N VAL A 60 -1.58 11.17 7.26
CA VAL A 60 -0.54 11.35 6.23
C VAL A 60 -1.16 11.74 4.89
N GLY A 61 -2.32 11.16 4.56
CA GLY A 61 -3.09 11.45 3.36
C GLY A 61 -3.51 12.92 3.23
N LEU A 62 -3.75 13.63 4.34
CA LEU A 62 -4.11 15.04 4.34
C LEU A 62 -3.06 15.94 3.66
N ILE A 63 -1.79 15.54 3.69
CA ILE A 63 -0.69 16.29 3.05
C ILE A 63 -0.91 16.35 1.52
N PHE A 64 -1.48 15.31 0.93
CA PHE A 64 -1.75 15.24 -0.52
C PHE A 64 -2.99 16.02 -0.96
N ILE A 65 -3.83 16.48 -0.03
CA ILE A 65 -5.07 17.22 -0.34
C ILE A 65 -4.82 18.75 -0.37
N GLN A 66 -3.65 19.21 0.07
CA GLN A 66 -3.27 20.63 0.03
C GLN A 66 -3.21 21.16 -1.42
N GLY A 67 -3.28 22.48 -1.61
CA GLY A 67 -3.26 23.11 -2.95
C GLY A 67 -2.05 22.77 -3.84
N SER A 68 -0.95 22.30 -3.25
CA SER A 68 0.25 21.79 -3.96
C SER A 68 0.37 20.26 -3.96
N GLY A 69 -0.72 19.54 -3.64
CA GLY A 69 -0.74 18.10 -3.41
C GLY A 69 -0.30 17.27 -4.61
N ASN A 70 -0.63 17.69 -5.84
CA ASN A 70 -0.20 17.01 -7.06
C ASN A 70 1.33 16.95 -7.20
N TYR A 71 2.06 17.99 -6.77
CA TYR A 71 3.53 17.99 -6.81
C TYR A 71 4.11 16.99 -5.80
N TRP A 72 3.54 16.95 -4.60
CA TRP A 72 3.92 15.99 -3.56
C TRP A 72 3.65 14.54 -4.01
N LEU A 73 2.50 14.31 -4.64
CA LEU A 73 2.11 12.99 -5.13
C LEU A 73 3.02 12.52 -6.27
N ALA A 74 3.30 13.37 -7.26
CA ALA A 74 4.20 13.03 -8.37
C ALA A 74 5.63 12.74 -7.90
N LEU A 75 6.12 13.50 -6.92
CA LEU A 75 7.44 13.27 -6.33
C LEU A 75 7.47 11.95 -5.56
N PHE A 76 6.46 11.67 -4.75
CA PHE A 76 6.38 10.40 -4.00
C PHE A 76 6.19 9.19 -4.92
N ASP A 77 5.42 9.30 -5.99
CA ASP A 77 5.23 8.22 -6.97
C ASP A 77 6.55 7.87 -7.68
N THR A 78 7.29 8.89 -8.13
CA THR A 78 8.54 8.71 -8.86
C THR A 78 9.64 8.07 -7.99
N TYR A 79 9.78 8.53 -6.75
CA TYR A 79 10.87 8.08 -5.86
C TYR A 79 10.47 6.95 -4.90
N GLY A 80 9.21 6.92 -4.47
CA GLY A 80 8.71 6.01 -3.43
C GLY A 80 8.39 4.61 -3.93
N GLY A 81 8.08 4.43 -5.22
CA GLY A 81 7.86 3.10 -5.81
C GLY A 81 9.15 2.46 -6.34
N SER A 82 9.83 3.13 -7.25
CA SER A 82 10.84 2.50 -8.11
C SER A 82 12.11 2.06 -7.37
N ILE A 83 12.78 2.98 -6.68
CA ILE A 83 14.07 2.72 -6.02
C ILE A 83 13.95 1.66 -4.90
N PRO A 84 13.02 1.77 -3.93
CA PRO A 84 12.95 0.80 -2.83
C PRO A 84 12.49 -0.59 -3.30
N LEU A 85 11.56 -0.69 -4.27
CA LEU A 85 11.15 -1.99 -4.81
C LEU A 85 12.32 -2.73 -5.46
N LEU A 86 13.14 -2.01 -6.25
CA LEU A 86 14.30 -2.61 -6.91
C LEU A 86 15.34 -3.12 -5.90
N VAL A 87 15.64 -2.32 -4.87
CA VAL A 87 16.59 -2.70 -3.82
C VAL A 87 16.08 -3.90 -3.02
N VAL A 88 14.81 -3.90 -2.61
CA VAL A 88 14.21 -5.01 -1.85
C VAL A 88 14.17 -6.29 -2.68
N ALA A 89 13.79 -6.20 -3.96
CA ALA A 89 13.77 -7.34 -4.87
C ALA A 89 15.18 -7.93 -5.07
N PHE A 90 16.19 -7.08 -5.25
CA PHE A 90 17.58 -7.51 -5.38
C PHE A 90 18.07 -8.23 -4.12
N CYS A 91 17.84 -7.64 -2.94
CA CYS A 91 18.23 -8.25 -1.67
C CYS A 91 17.52 -9.59 -1.42
N LYS A 92 16.22 -9.70 -1.75
CA LYS A 92 15.48 -10.97 -1.63
C LYS A 92 16.09 -12.05 -2.52
N MET A 93 16.36 -11.75 -3.79
CA MET A 93 16.97 -12.70 -4.72
C MET A 93 18.36 -13.12 -4.27
N PHE A 94 19.19 -12.16 -3.84
CA PHE A 94 20.53 -12.45 -3.33
C PHE A 94 20.49 -13.34 -2.07
N SER A 95 19.61 -13.02 -1.12
CA SER A 95 19.44 -13.81 0.11
C SER A 95 18.99 -15.24 -0.17
N VAL A 96 18.06 -15.46 -1.12
CA VAL A 96 17.61 -16.81 -1.47
C VAL A 96 18.74 -17.61 -2.13
N VAL A 97 19.44 -17.02 -3.10
CA VAL A 97 20.46 -17.73 -3.87
C VAL A 97 21.71 -18.06 -3.03
N TYR A 98 22.21 -17.09 -2.26
CA TYR A 98 23.51 -17.21 -1.58
C TYR A 98 23.41 -17.63 -0.10
N ILE A 99 22.36 -17.20 0.62
CA ILE A 99 22.22 -17.52 2.05
C ILE A 99 21.39 -18.79 2.24
N TYR A 100 20.27 -18.92 1.54
CA TYR A 100 19.43 -20.12 1.65
C TYR A 100 20.02 -21.30 0.86
N GLY A 101 20.69 -21.00 -0.26
CA GLY A 101 21.34 -21.96 -1.14
C GLY A 101 20.34 -22.53 -2.16
N ILE A 102 20.69 -22.46 -3.45
CA ILE A 102 19.88 -22.98 -4.56
C ILE A 102 19.65 -24.50 -4.48
N ASP A 103 20.53 -25.22 -3.77
CA ASP A 103 20.56 -26.70 -3.70
C ASP A 103 19.75 -27.28 -2.52
N ARG A 104 18.86 -26.48 -1.93
CA ARG A 104 17.84 -26.92 -0.95
C ARG A 104 16.45 -26.60 -1.47
#